data_AF-A0A8X6QXU2-F1
#
_entry.id   AF-A0A8X6QXU2-F1
#
_cell.length_a   1.000
_cell.length_b   1.000
_cell.length_c   1.000
_cell.angle_alpha   90.00
_cell.angle_beta   90.00
_cell.angle_gamma   90.00
#
_symmetry.space_group_name_H-M   'P 1'
#
loop_
_entity.id
_entity.type
_entity.pdbx_description
1 polymer ?
#
loop_
_entity_poly.entity_id
_entity_poly.type
_entity_poly.pdbx_seq_one_letter_code
_entity_poly.pdbx_strand_id
1 'polypeptide(L)'
;MDRFQRWITLSWIRSDPNKWKTFVCIRTTEIFQYTCPAQWRHCPGTQNPADLPSRGILPSKLSNLKNLWYGPDWLTQEPFLWPTEDLSSYEQLKTDNEARKPLTQSLYVETTNPVIDITHYSSYTKLLRVTAWILRFLHNSRNEQRFLFELTAEELQKAKDYWILNIQQQCFHAEMEALRNKWPLSTTSKIACFNPFLKNN
;
A
#
# COMPACT_ATOMS: atom_id res chain seq x y z
N MET A 1 -19.00 20.62 25.71
CA MET A 1 -18.10 20.01 24.71
C MET A 1 -16.75 19.80 25.37
N ASP A 2 -16.27 18.57 25.37
CA ASP A 2 -15.08 18.17 26.12
C ASP A 2 -13.81 18.79 25.51
N ARG A 3 -12.87 19.23 26.35
CA ARG A 3 -11.69 20.04 25.97
C ARG A 3 -10.82 19.34 24.91
N PHE A 4 -10.96 18.02 24.81
CA PHE A 4 -10.19 17.16 23.94
C PHE A 4 -10.63 17.15 22.47
N GLN A 5 -11.90 17.46 22.14
CA GLN A 5 -12.39 17.26 20.76
C GLN A 5 -11.81 18.27 19.75
N ARG A 6 -11.46 19.48 20.21
CA ARG A 6 -11.05 20.59 19.35
C ARG A 6 -9.63 20.44 18.81
N TRP A 7 -8.75 19.85 19.60
CA TRP A 7 -7.38 19.54 19.22
C TRP A 7 -7.30 18.42 18.19
N ILE A 8 -8.21 17.46 18.27
CA ILE A 8 -8.30 16.33 17.35
C ILE A 8 -8.61 16.85 15.93
N THR A 9 -9.62 17.70 15.79
CA THR A 9 -9.98 18.27 14.48
C THR A 9 -8.84 19.09 13.88
N LEU A 10 -8.16 19.91 14.69
CA LEU A 10 -7.01 20.68 14.21
C LEU A 10 -5.85 19.77 13.77
N SER A 11 -5.59 18.68 14.50
CA SER A 11 -4.59 17.68 14.13
C SER A 11 -4.93 16.99 12.80
N TRP A 12 -6.21 16.68 12.56
CA TRP A 12 -6.65 16.14 11.27
C TRP A 12 -6.38 17.11 10.12
N ILE A 13 -6.73 18.38 10.29
CA ILE A 13 -6.53 19.44 9.29
C ILE A 13 -5.04 19.71 9.04
N ARG A 14 -4.19 19.63 10.05
CA ARG A 14 -2.73 19.88 9.91
C ARG A 14 -1.94 18.68 9.39
N SER A 15 -2.57 17.51 9.27
CA SER A 15 -1.94 16.27 8.78
C SER A 15 -2.33 15.98 7.33
N ASP A 16 -1.65 15.01 6.72
CA ASP A 16 -2.04 14.47 5.41
C ASP A 16 -3.43 13.78 5.48
N PRO A 17 -4.43 14.24 4.69
CA PRO A 17 -5.76 13.66 4.63
C PRO A 17 -5.79 12.15 4.42
N ASN A 18 -4.84 11.60 3.65
CA ASN A 18 -4.80 10.19 3.31
C ASN A 18 -4.52 9.27 4.51
N LYS A 19 -4.01 9.84 5.61
CA LYS A 19 -3.82 9.12 6.87
C LYS A 19 -5.14 8.75 7.54
N TRP A 20 -6.24 9.44 7.23
CA TRP A 20 -7.51 9.28 7.93
C TRP A 20 -8.50 8.38 7.19
N LYS A 21 -9.50 7.86 7.89
CA LYS A 21 -10.63 7.16 7.24
C LYS A 21 -11.40 8.11 6.33
N THR A 22 -12.22 7.52 5.45
CA THR A 22 -12.90 8.20 4.34
C THR A 22 -13.62 9.47 4.74
N PHE A 23 -14.35 9.48 5.85
CA PHE A 23 -15.08 10.68 6.29
C PHE A 23 -14.15 11.86 6.57
N VAL A 24 -13.16 11.67 7.45
CA VAL A 24 -12.22 12.75 7.81
C VAL A 24 -11.36 13.13 6.61
N CYS A 25 -10.86 12.16 5.85
CA CYS A 25 -10.07 12.40 4.63
C CYS A 25 -10.80 13.31 3.64
N ILE A 26 -12.06 13.00 3.32
CA ILE A 26 -12.87 13.81 2.39
C ILE A 26 -13.04 15.23 2.92
N ARG A 27 -13.42 15.38 4.20
CA ARG A 27 -13.69 16.69 4.79
C ARG A 27 -12.45 17.56 4.92
N THR A 28 -11.30 16.99 5.29
CA THR A 28 -10.03 17.73 5.30
C THR A 28 -9.61 18.11 3.88
N THR A 29 -9.83 17.24 2.90
CA THR A 29 -9.56 17.54 1.49
C THR A 29 -10.43 18.68 0.98
N GLU A 30 -11.72 18.71 1.31
CA GLU A 30 -12.63 19.83 1.00
C GLU A 30 -12.12 21.15 1.61
N ILE A 31 -11.70 21.14 2.89
CA ILE A 31 -11.13 22.32 3.56
C ILE A 31 -9.89 22.85 2.81
N PHE A 32 -9.05 21.95 2.31
CA PHE A 32 -7.81 22.31 1.61
C PHE A 32 -8.06 22.98 0.25
N GLN A 33 -9.27 22.84 -0.32
CA GLN A 33 -9.65 23.56 -1.54
C GLN A 33 -9.81 25.07 -1.31
N TYR A 34 -10.07 25.48 -0.06
CA TYR A 34 -10.37 26.88 0.29
C TYR A 34 -9.30 27.53 1.16
N THR A 35 -8.54 26.74 1.92
CA THR A 35 -7.60 27.25 2.92
C THR A 35 -6.37 26.37 3.03
N CYS A 36 -5.23 26.96 3.36
CA CYS A 36 -4.01 26.24 3.66
C CYS A 36 -4.05 25.71 5.11
N PRO A 37 -3.61 24.47 5.38
CA PRO A 37 -3.53 23.91 6.74
C PRO A 37 -2.84 24.81 7.77
N ALA A 38 -1.81 25.54 7.33
CA ALA A 38 -1.05 26.45 8.19
C ALA A 38 -1.86 27.67 8.69
N GLN A 39 -2.98 27.99 8.04
CA GLN A 39 -3.87 29.09 8.46
C GLN A 39 -4.77 28.69 9.64
N TRP A 40 -4.95 27.39 9.88
CA TRP A 40 -5.81 26.89 10.95
C TRP A 40 -5.08 26.90 12.29
N ARG A 41 -5.73 27.49 13.30
CA ARG A 41 -5.18 27.64 14.66
C ARG A 41 -6.23 27.26 15.70
N HIS A 42 -5.75 26.88 16.89
CA HIS A 42 -6.62 26.61 18.02
C HIS A 42 -7.02 27.91 18.71
N CYS A 43 -8.30 28.05 19.03
CA CYS A 43 -8.79 29.11 19.91
C CYS A 43 -8.96 28.53 21.33
N PRO A 44 -8.30 29.10 22.37
CA PRO A 44 -8.44 28.64 23.75
C PRO A 44 -9.91 28.49 24.16
N GLY A 45 -10.26 27.37 24.79
CA GLY A 45 -11.67 27.03 25.01
C GLY A 45 -12.47 28.05 25.83
N THR A 46 -11.83 28.78 26.75
CA THR A 46 -12.45 29.88 27.52
C THR A 46 -12.67 31.15 26.70
N GLN A 47 -11.95 31.27 25.58
CA GLN A 47 -12.01 32.42 24.67
C GLN A 47 -12.76 32.10 23.37
N ASN A 48 -13.22 30.86 23.17
CA ASN A 48 -14.00 30.47 22.00
C ASN A 48 -15.43 31.04 22.08
N PRO A 49 -15.80 32.03 21.26
CA PRO A 49 -17.14 32.62 21.31
C PRO A 49 -18.26 31.60 21.01
N ALA A 50 -17.97 30.55 20.23
CA ALA A 50 -18.94 29.50 19.90
C ALA A 50 -19.27 28.57 21.08
N ASP A 51 -18.50 28.59 22.17
CA ASP A 51 -18.78 27.76 23.37
C ASP A 51 -20.03 28.21 24.11
N LEU A 52 -20.28 29.52 24.15
CA LEU A 52 -21.40 30.11 24.90
C LEU A 52 -22.76 29.70 24.31
N PRO A 53 -23.04 29.86 23.00
CA PRO A 53 -24.30 29.39 22.43
C PRO A 53 -24.41 27.87 22.43
N SER A 54 -23.31 27.13 22.23
CA SER A 54 -23.35 25.65 22.23
C SER A 54 -23.58 25.02 23.61
N ARG A 55 -23.34 25.75 24.70
CA ARG A 55 -23.66 25.33 26.08
C ARG A 55 -25.01 25.83 26.59
N GLY A 56 -25.67 26.68 25.82
CA GLY A 56 -26.90 27.37 26.22
C GLY A 56 -26.61 28.63 27.03
N ILE A 57 -27.20 29.74 26.59
CA ILE A 57 -27.15 31.02 27.30
C ILE A 57 -28.52 31.69 27.24
N LEU A 58 -28.88 32.40 28.31
CA LEU A 58 -30.10 33.21 28.30
C LEU A 58 -29.99 34.35 27.27
N PRO A 59 -31.05 34.62 26.48
CA PRO A 59 -31.06 35.73 25.52
C PRO A 59 -30.70 37.09 26.14
N SER A 60 -31.10 37.33 27.39
CA SER A 60 -30.81 38.56 28.14
C SER A 60 -29.32 38.77 28.44
N LYS A 61 -28.51 37.71 28.43
CA LYS A 61 -27.06 37.80 28.62
C LYS A 61 -26.32 37.92 27.28
N LEU A 62 -26.96 37.59 26.16
CA LEU A 62 -26.35 37.57 24.83
C LEU A 62 -25.91 38.97 24.36
N SER A 63 -26.73 39.99 24.60
CA SER A 63 -26.44 41.38 24.19
C SER A 63 -25.19 41.95 24.87
N ASN A 64 -24.83 41.43 26.04
CA ASN A 64 -23.72 41.94 26.84
C ASN A 64 -22.40 41.20 26.59
N LEU A 65 -22.40 40.14 25.76
CA LEU A 65 -21.21 39.34 25.46
C LEU A 65 -20.41 39.91 24.30
N LYS A 66 -19.53 40.87 24.59
CA LYS A 66 -18.65 41.47 23.58
C LYS A 66 -17.83 40.43 22.79
N ASN A 67 -17.29 39.41 23.47
CA ASN A 67 -16.46 38.38 22.82
C ASN A 67 -17.22 37.58 21.74
N LEU A 68 -18.55 37.45 21.85
CA LEU A 68 -19.35 36.76 20.82
C LEU A 68 -19.42 37.57 19.53
N TRP A 69 -19.48 38.89 19.63
CA TRP A 69 -19.69 39.81 18.51
C TRP A 69 -18.38 40.28 17.87
N TYR A 70 -17.35 40.51 18.70
CA TYR A 70 -16.08 41.08 18.28
C TYR A 70 -14.93 40.05 18.27
N GLY A 71 -15.16 38.85 18.79
CA GLY A 71 -14.11 37.86 18.99
C GLY A 71 -13.24 38.16 20.22
N PRO A 72 -12.21 37.33 20.44
CA PRO A 72 -11.25 37.55 21.53
C PRO A 72 -10.25 38.67 21.18
N ASP A 73 -9.78 39.39 22.21
CA ASP A 73 -8.92 40.57 22.04
C ASP A 73 -7.62 40.30 21.27
N TRP A 74 -7.07 39.08 21.35
CA TRP A 74 -5.84 38.73 20.63
C TRP A 74 -6.06 38.62 19.12
N LEU A 75 -7.29 38.44 18.63
CA LEU A 75 -7.56 38.28 17.20
C LEU A 75 -7.33 39.60 16.42
N THR A 76 -7.42 40.74 17.10
CA THR A 76 -7.13 42.07 16.53
C THR A 76 -5.65 42.44 16.61
N GLN A 77 -4.85 41.64 17.31
CA GLN A 77 -3.41 41.82 17.42
C GLN A 77 -2.69 41.17 16.25
N GLU A 78 -1.40 41.47 16.12
CA GLU A 78 -0.54 40.86 15.11
C GLU A 78 -0.48 39.33 15.24
N PRO A 79 -0.43 38.56 14.13
CA PRO A 79 -0.49 37.09 14.16
C PRO A 79 0.58 36.38 15.00
N PHE A 80 1.71 37.03 15.27
CA PHE A 80 2.77 36.49 16.12
C PHE A 80 2.47 36.59 17.62
N LEU A 81 1.51 37.43 18.02
CA LEU A 81 1.02 37.57 19.39
C LEU A 81 -0.15 36.62 19.70
N TRP A 82 -0.64 35.91 18.68
CA TRP A 82 -1.75 34.98 18.85
C TRP A 82 -1.33 33.78 19.71
N PRO A 83 -2.27 33.21 20.49
CA PRO A 83 -1.98 32.07 21.35
C PRO A 83 -1.42 30.91 20.53
N THR A 84 -0.21 30.47 20.90
CA THR A 84 0.46 29.30 20.33
C THR A 84 0.57 28.28 21.44
N GLU A 85 -0.22 27.21 21.34
CA GLU A 85 -0.17 26.09 22.25
C GLU A 85 0.47 24.90 21.52
N ASP A 86 1.37 24.21 22.21
CA ASP A 86 2.18 23.13 21.64
C ASP A 86 1.30 21.90 21.35
N LEU A 87 1.21 21.54 20.07
CA LEU A 87 0.46 20.38 19.59
C LEU A 87 1.16 19.05 19.91
N SER A 88 2.45 19.08 20.25
CA SER A 88 3.27 17.89 20.49
C SER A 88 2.67 16.94 21.54
N SER A 89 1.96 17.50 22.52
CA SER A 89 1.36 16.76 23.64
C SER A 89 0.07 16.01 23.27
N TYR A 90 -0.59 16.38 22.16
CA TYR A 90 -1.93 15.89 21.80
C TYR A 90 -1.96 15.03 20.54
N GLU A 91 -0.93 15.08 19.70
CA GLU A 91 -0.81 14.27 18.48
C GLU A 91 -0.80 12.77 18.76
N GLN A 92 -0.36 12.35 19.95
CA GLN A 92 -0.21 10.93 20.31
C GLN A 92 -1.45 10.29 20.98
N LEU A 93 -2.42 11.07 21.47
CA LEU A 93 -3.38 10.52 22.44
C LEU A 93 -4.77 10.17 21.88
N LYS A 94 -5.17 10.62 20.68
CA LYS A 94 -6.56 10.39 20.18
C LYS A 94 -6.75 10.21 18.67
N THR A 95 -5.68 10.18 17.86
CA THR A 95 -5.77 10.05 16.40
C THR A 95 -5.74 8.59 15.92
N ASP A 96 -5.22 7.66 16.72
CA ASP A 96 -5.07 6.23 16.34
C ASP A 96 -6.38 5.56 15.91
N ASN A 97 -7.50 5.92 16.53
CA ASN A 97 -8.80 5.36 16.17
C ASN A 97 -9.26 5.78 14.77
N GLU A 98 -8.84 6.95 14.29
CA GLU A 98 -9.25 7.52 13.01
C GLU A 98 -8.20 7.36 11.92
N ALA A 99 -6.98 6.97 12.29
CA ALA A 99 -5.95 6.56 11.35
C ALA A 99 -6.45 5.36 10.51
N ARG A 100 -6.28 5.48 9.19
CA ARG A 100 -6.50 4.38 8.26
C ARG A 100 -5.45 3.33 8.53
N LYS A 101 -5.89 2.15 8.97
CA LYS A 101 -4.99 0.99 9.07
C LYS A 101 -4.43 0.70 7.68
N PRO A 102 -3.10 0.64 7.50
CA PRO A 102 -2.55 0.26 6.21
C PRO A 102 -3.09 -1.14 5.87
N LEU A 103 -3.64 -1.29 4.67
CA LEU A 103 -3.86 -2.61 4.08
C LEU A 103 -2.48 -3.13 3.70
N THR A 104 -1.79 -3.75 4.63
CA THR A 104 -0.55 -4.47 4.35
C THR A 104 -0.92 -5.74 3.59
N GLN A 105 -1.04 -5.62 2.27
CA GLN A 105 -1.01 -6.81 1.42
C GLN A 105 0.45 -7.24 1.33
N SER A 106 0.81 -8.28 2.08
CA SER A 106 2.12 -8.92 1.92
C SER A 106 2.14 -9.57 0.54
N LEU A 107 2.84 -8.92 -0.40
CA LEU A 107 3.20 -9.54 -1.67
C LEU A 107 4.41 -10.42 -1.37
N TYR A 108 4.19 -11.72 -1.24
CA TYR A 108 5.27 -12.69 -1.22
C TYR A 108 5.78 -12.85 -2.66
N VAL A 109 6.87 -12.16 -2.99
CA VAL A 109 7.61 -12.40 -4.23
C VAL A 109 8.67 -13.43 -3.89
N GLU A 110 8.40 -14.69 -4.20
CA GLU A 110 9.39 -15.75 -4.15
C GLU A 110 10.29 -15.59 -5.37
N THR A 111 11.27 -14.68 -5.29
CA THR A 111 12.31 -14.57 -6.33
C THR A 111 13.24 -15.76 -6.20
N THR A 112 12.86 -16.89 -6.80
CA THR A 112 13.83 -17.91 -7.15
C THR A 112 14.72 -17.29 -8.23
N ASN A 113 15.88 -16.76 -7.85
CA ASN A 113 16.89 -16.37 -8.84
C ASN A 113 17.13 -17.61 -9.72
N PRO A 114 16.81 -17.55 -11.03
CA PRO A 114 16.96 -18.71 -11.87
C PRO A 114 18.45 -19.05 -11.96
N VAL A 115 18.78 -20.35 -11.89
CA VAL A 115 20.17 -20.85 -12.02
C VAL A 115 20.81 -20.39 -13.33
N ILE A 116 19.99 -20.10 -14.34
CA ILE A 116 20.40 -19.52 -15.62
C ILE A 116 19.58 -18.25 -15.83
N ASP A 117 20.24 -17.10 -15.90
CA ASP A 117 19.57 -15.86 -16.28
C ASP A 117 19.44 -15.80 -17.82
N ILE A 118 18.19 -15.79 -18.29
CA ILE A 118 17.84 -15.77 -19.70
C ILE A 118 18.26 -14.47 -20.39
N THR A 119 18.38 -13.36 -19.64
CA THR A 119 18.71 -12.04 -20.18
C THR A 119 20.13 -11.95 -20.75
N HIS A 120 21.02 -12.86 -20.33
CA HIS A 120 22.38 -12.97 -20.87
C HIS A 120 22.47 -13.63 -22.25
N TYR A 121 21.34 -14.10 -22.82
CA TYR A 121 21.33 -14.82 -24.09
C TYR A 121 20.50 -14.09 -25.15
N SER A 122 21.16 -13.67 -26.22
CA SER A 122 20.52 -13.07 -27.41
C SER A 122 20.14 -14.10 -28.48
N SER A 123 20.46 -15.38 -28.28
CA SER A 123 20.19 -16.46 -29.24
C SER A 123 19.50 -17.64 -28.56
N TYR A 124 18.32 -17.99 -29.07
CA TYR A 124 17.52 -19.13 -28.60
C TYR A 124 18.29 -20.46 -28.72
N THR A 125 18.97 -20.68 -29.85
CA THR A 125 19.75 -21.92 -30.05
C THR A 125 20.94 -22.00 -29.10
N LYS A 126 21.60 -20.86 -28.82
CA LYS A 126 22.68 -20.78 -27.83
C LYS A 126 22.16 -21.11 -26.43
N LEU A 127 21.03 -20.52 -26.03
CA LEU A 127 20.39 -20.79 -24.74
C LEU A 127 20.09 -22.28 -24.54
N LEU A 128 19.46 -22.91 -25.53
CA LEU A 128 19.14 -24.33 -25.49
C LEU A 128 20.40 -25.20 -25.39
N ARG A 129 21.43 -24.93 -26.21
CA ARG A 129 22.68 -25.70 -26.17
C ARG A 129 23.39 -25.58 -24.84
N VAL A 130 23.48 -24.37 -24.27
CA VAL A 130 24.12 -24.16 -22.96
C VAL A 130 23.33 -24.86 -21.86
N THR A 131 22.00 -24.75 -21.88
CA THR A 131 21.14 -25.43 -20.91
C THR A 131 21.28 -26.95 -21.02
N ALA A 132 21.30 -27.50 -22.24
CA ALA A 132 21.51 -28.92 -22.49
C ALA A 132 22.88 -29.42 -21.97
N TRP A 133 23.95 -28.64 -22.18
CA TRP A 133 25.27 -28.96 -21.62
C TRP A 133 25.28 -28.97 -20.09
N ILE A 134 24.62 -28.01 -19.44
CA ILE A 134 24.50 -27.98 -17.98
C ILE A 134 23.71 -29.19 -17.48
N LEU A 135 22.58 -29.53 -18.11
CA LEU A 135 21.78 -30.70 -17.74
C LEU A 135 22.58 -32.01 -17.95
N ARG A 136 23.34 -32.12 -19.04
CA ARG A 136 24.24 -33.26 -19.28
C ARG A 136 25.32 -33.35 -18.21
N PHE A 137 25.95 -32.24 -17.85
CA PHE A 137 26.95 -32.21 -16.79
C PHE A 137 26.36 -32.75 -15.48
N LEU A 138 25.18 -32.24 -15.07
CA LEU A 138 24.48 -32.72 -13.89
C LEU A 138 24.14 -34.22 -13.95
N HIS A 139 23.73 -34.71 -15.12
CA HIS A 139 23.47 -36.14 -15.34
C HIS A 139 24.75 -36.98 -15.20
N ASN A 140 25.82 -36.61 -15.90
CA ASN A 140 27.10 -37.32 -15.91
C ASN A 140 27.82 -37.30 -14.54
N SER A 141 27.58 -36.26 -13.73
CA SER A 141 28.10 -36.19 -12.36
C SER A 141 27.38 -37.12 -11.38
N ARG A 142 26.16 -37.56 -11.71
CA ARG A 142 25.29 -38.35 -10.81
C ARG A 142 25.10 -39.80 -11.26
N ASN A 143 25.47 -40.14 -12.50
CA ASN A 143 25.24 -41.45 -13.09
C ASN A 143 26.53 -42.05 -13.67
N GLU A 144 26.63 -43.38 -13.67
CA GLU A 144 27.75 -44.11 -14.26
C GLU A 144 27.71 -44.11 -15.79
N GLN A 145 26.51 -44.11 -16.38
CA GLN A 145 26.31 -43.96 -17.81
C GLN A 145 26.53 -42.49 -18.20
N ARG A 146 27.56 -42.23 -19.01
CA ARG A 146 27.97 -40.88 -19.39
C ARG A 146 27.76 -40.63 -20.88
N PHE A 147 27.25 -39.44 -21.20
CA PHE A 147 27.24 -38.91 -22.55
C PHE A 147 28.52 -38.12 -22.82
N LEU A 148 29.28 -38.51 -23.84
CA LEU A 148 30.64 -37.97 -24.09
C LEU A 148 30.80 -37.20 -25.41
N PHE A 149 29.84 -37.30 -26.33
CA PHE A 149 29.95 -36.78 -27.70
C PHE A 149 29.14 -35.49 -27.91
N GLU A 150 28.66 -35.23 -29.12
CA GLU A 150 27.79 -34.09 -29.42
C GLU A 150 26.46 -34.14 -28.66
N LEU A 151 25.81 -32.97 -28.53
CA LEU A 151 24.46 -32.88 -27.97
C LEU A 151 23.48 -33.63 -28.88
N THR A 152 22.65 -34.47 -28.27
CA THR A 152 21.58 -35.17 -28.98
C THR A 152 20.36 -34.26 -29.14
N ALA A 153 19.50 -34.58 -30.12
CA ALA A 153 18.22 -33.90 -30.28
C ALA A 153 17.33 -34.03 -29.03
N GLU A 154 17.42 -35.17 -28.32
CA GLU A 154 16.67 -35.41 -27.08
C GLU A 154 17.10 -34.46 -25.96
N GLU A 155 18.40 -34.19 -25.82
CA GLU A 155 18.90 -33.25 -24.80
C GLU A 155 18.50 -31.81 -25.10
N LEU A 156 18.49 -31.42 -26.37
CA LEU A 156 17.96 -30.12 -26.78
C LEU A 156 16.46 -30.00 -26.51
N GLN A 157 15.70 -31.09 -26.71
CA GLN A 157 14.29 -31.14 -26.39
C GLN A 157 14.05 -31.03 -24.88
N LYS A 158 14.82 -31.74 -24.05
CA LYS A 158 14.76 -31.61 -22.58
C LYS A 158 15.10 -30.20 -22.12
N ALA A 159 16.11 -29.56 -22.72
CA ALA A 159 16.44 -28.17 -22.43
C ALA A 159 15.31 -27.21 -22.79
N LYS A 160 14.62 -27.45 -23.91
CA LYS A 160 13.43 -26.67 -24.30
C LYS A 160 12.28 -26.85 -23.31
N ASP A 161 11.99 -28.09 -22.93
CA ASP A 161 10.90 -28.41 -22.00
C ASP A 161 11.15 -27.80 -20.62
N TYR A 162 12.41 -27.79 -20.17
CA TYR A 162 12.82 -27.08 -18.95
C TYR A 162 12.41 -25.59 -18.98
N TRP A 163 12.71 -24.88 -20.07
CA TRP A 163 12.37 -23.46 -20.19
C TRP A 163 10.86 -23.21 -20.29
N ILE A 164 10.14 -24.07 -21.01
CA ILE A 164 8.68 -23.99 -21.09
C ILE A 164 8.07 -24.14 -19.70
N LEU A 165 8.50 -25.15 -18.94
CA LEU A 165 8.00 -25.39 -17.59
C LEU A 165 8.35 -24.24 -16.64
N ASN A 166 9.54 -23.67 -16.76
CA ASN A 166 9.97 -22.54 -15.94
C ASN A 166 9.10 -21.29 -16.20
N ILE A 167 8.86 -20.95 -17.46
CA ILE A 167 7.99 -19.83 -17.84
C ILE A 167 6.55 -20.10 -17.42
N GLN A 168 6.05 -21.34 -17.56
CA GLN A 168 4.71 -21.69 -17.11
C GLN A 168 4.54 -21.49 -15.60
N GLN A 169 5.53 -21.87 -14.80
CA GLN A 169 5.51 -21.64 -13.35
C GLN A 169 5.51 -20.15 -12.99
N GLN A 170 6.24 -19.32 -13.74
CA GLN A 170 6.28 -17.87 -13.51
C GLN A 170 5.00 -17.16 -13.94
N CYS A 171 4.48 -17.48 -15.13
CA CYS A 171 3.34 -16.77 -15.71
C CYS A 171 1.98 -17.29 -15.23
N PHE A 172 1.89 -18.56 -14.86
CA PHE A 172 0.64 -19.24 -14.50
C PHE A 172 0.74 -19.89 -13.11
N HIS A 173 1.43 -19.23 -12.17
CA HIS A 173 1.68 -19.78 -10.83
C HIS A 173 0.38 -20.23 -10.14
N ALA A 174 -0.62 -19.36 -10.11
CA ALA A 174 -1.91 -19.62 -9.45
C ALA A 174 -2.64 -20.80 -10.10
N GLU A 175 -2.63 -20.88 -11.43
CA GLU A 175 -3.23 -21.99 -12.16
C GLU A 175 -2.45 -23.29 -11.95
N MET A 176 -1.12 -23.25 -11.94
CA MET A 176 -0.26 -24.41 -11.69
C MET A 176 -0.50 -24.97 -10.29
N GLU A 177 -0.63 -24.11 -9.28
CA GLU A 177 -0.96 -24.49 -7.91
C GLU A 177 -2.36 -25.10 -7.81
N ALA A 178 -3.36 -24.45 -8.42
CA ALA A 178 -4.72 -24.98 -8.47
C ALA A 178 -4.78 -26.36 -9.15
N LEU A 179 -4.11 -26.54 -10.30
CA LEU A 179 -4.07 -27.81 -11.02
C LEU A 179 -3.33 -28.90 -10.21
N ARG A 180 -2.23 -28.57 -9.53
CA ARG A 180 -1.52 -29.52 -8.63
C ARG A 180 -2.41 -29.99 -7.49
N ASN A 181 -3.18 -29.08 -6.91
CA ASN A 181 -4.08 -29.36 -5.79
C ASN A 181 -5.46 -29.90 -6.23
N LYS A 182 -5.68 -30.09 -7.54
CA LYS A 182 -6.97 -30.50 -8.14
C LYS A 182 -8.13 -29.56 -7.78
N TRP A 183 -7.84 -28.26 -7.65
CA TRP A 183 -8.83 -27.22 -7.45
C TRP A 183 -9.38 -26.69 -8.78
N PRO A 184 -10.62 -26.16 -8.78
CA PRO A 184 -11.12 -25.44 -9.94
C PRO A 184 -10.28 -24.19 -10.20
N LEU A 185 -10.04 -23.90 -11.48
CA LEU A 185 -9.37 -22.67 -11.87
C LEU A 185 -10.27 -21.46 -11.64
N SER A 186 -9.65 -20.32 -11.30
CA SER A 186 -10.36 -19.05 -11.18
C SER A 186 -11.09 -18.71 -12.49
N THR A 187 -12.31 -18.17 -12.37
CA THR A 187 -13.08 -17.65 -13.50
C THR A 187 -12.40 -16.46 -14.20
N THR A 188 -11.44 -15.81 -13.52
CA THR A 188 -10.62 -14.73 -14.08
C THR A 188 -9.38 -15.22 -14.84
N SER A 189 -9.07 -16.53 -14.78
CA SER A 189 -7.90 -17.07 -15.48
C SER A 189 -8.12 -17.04 -16.99
N LYS A 190 -7.14 -16.48 -17.71
CA LYS A 190 -7.17 -16.38 -19.18
C LYS A 190 -7.08 -17.73 -19.88
N ILE A 191 -6.60 -18.76 -19.17
CA ILE A 191 -6.42 -20.10 -19.73
C ILE A 191 -7.51 -21.09 -19.33
N ALA A 192 -8.40 -20.73 -18.39
CA ALA A 192 -9.44 -21.64 -17.90
C ALA A 192 -10.37 -22.14 -19.00
N CYS A 193 -10.67 -21.30 -20.01
CA CYS A 193 -11.50 -21.68 -21.15
C CYS A 193 -10.90 -22.79 -22.03
N PHE A 194 -9.60 -23.06 -21.92
CA PHE A 194 -8.92 -24.10 -22.69
C PHE A 194 -8.81 -25.44 -21.93
N ASN A 195 -9.43 -25.56 -20.75
CA ASN A 195 -9.39 -26.75 -19.90
C ASN A 195 -7.96 -27.28 -19.68
N PRO A 196 -7.06 -26.46 -19.11
CA PRO A 196 -5.66 -26.83 -18.96
C PRO A 196 -5.51 -28.00 -17.97
N PHE A 197 -4.54 -28.86 -18.24
CA PHE A 197 -4.21 -30.01 -17.41
C PHE A 197 -2.70 -30.15 -17.29
N LEU A 198 -2.24 -30.76 -16.20
CA LEU A 198 -0.83 -31.09 -16.03
C LEU A 198 -0.52 -32.38 -16.79
N LYS A 199 0.37 -32.30 -17.78
CA LYS A 199 0.93 -33.49 -18.42
C LYS A 199 1.93 -34.12 -17.43
N ASN A 200 1.67 -35.36 -17.02
CA ASN A 200 2.65 -36.12 -16.24
C ASN A 200 3.87 -36.37 -17.14
N ASN A 201 5.05 -35.96 -16.66
CA ASN A 201 6.35 -36.31 -17.25
C ASN A 201 6.78 -37.69 -16.80
#